data_AF-A0AAW6NJ77-F1
#
_entry.id   AF-A0AAW6NJ77-F1
#
_cell.length_a   1.000
_cell.length_b   1.000
_cell.length_c   1.000
_cell.angle_alpha   90.00
_cell.angle_beta   90.00
_cell.angle_gamma   90.00
#
_symmetry.space_group_name_H-M   'P 1'
#
loop_
_entity.id
_entity.type
_entity.pdbx_description
1 polymer ?
#
loop_
_entity_poly.entity_id
_entity_poly.type
_entity_poly.pdbx_seq_one_letter_code
_entity_poly.pdbx_strand_id
1 'polypeptide(L)'
;WAWTDNPAWIFYDLVVSDRFGLGDRLTTANIDKWTLYQVAQYCDQMVPDGKGGDGTEPRYTCNVYIQDRNDAYTVLRDFAAIFRGMTYWGGDQIVALADMPRDVDYSYTRANVVGGRFTYSSSTTKTRYTTALVSWSDPGNAYADAMKPVFEQALVARYRFNQLEMTAIGCTRQSEANRKGRWGILTNNKDRVVSFDVGQDGNIPQPGYIIAVADELLSGKVMGGRIRAVNGRVIKLDRVADAAAGDRLILNLPSGASQSRTIQAVNGESVTVTTAYSETPQAEAVWVVESNELYAQQYRVVSVADNDDGTFTITGAWHDPDKYARIDTGAIIDQRPVSVIPPGNQSPPENIVISSFSVVQQNISVETMRVSWDQAQNAIAYEAQWRRNDGNWVNVPRSSTTSFDVPG
;
A
#
# COMPACT_ATOMS: atom_id res chain seq x y z
N TRP A 1 -15.33 9.45 -37.13
CA TRP A 1 -15.33 10.27 -35.92
C TRP A 1 -16.50 9.82 -35.06
N ALA A 2 -16.21 9.13 -33.96
CA ALA A 2 -17.18 8.85 -32.91
C ALA A 2 -16.78 9.73 -31.72
N TRP A 3 -17.76 10.29 -31.01
CA TRP A 3 -17.49 11.09 -29.83
C TRP A 3 -17.23 10.19 -28.62
N THR A 4 -16.31 10.60 -27.74
CA THR A 4 -16.01 9.97 -26.45
C THR A 4 -15.56 11.06 -25.48
N ASP A 5 -15.93 10.94 -24.22
CA ASP A 5 -15.44 11.74 -23.08
C ASP A 5 -14.45 10.95 -22.20
N ASN A 6 -14.20 9.67 -22.51
CA ASN A 6 -13.20 8.87 -21.82
C ASN A 6 -11.78 9.43 -22.06
N PRO A 7 -11.05 9.84 -21.00
CA PRO A 7 -9.75 10.52 -21.15
C PRO A 7 -8.65 9.61 -21.70
N ALA A 8 -8.75 8.28 -21.53
CA ALA A 8 -7.76 7.34 -22.08
C ALA A 8 -7.86 7.27 -23.61
N TRP A 9 -9.08 7.27 -24.17
CA TRP A 9 -9.26 7.29 -25.62
C TRP A 9 -8.93 8.64 -26.24
N ILE A 10 -9.19 9.74 -25.53
CA ILE A 10 -8.77 11.06 -25.98
C ILE A 10 -7.24 11.16 -25.96
N PHE A 11 -6.57 10.62 -24.93
CA PHE A 11 -5.11 10.53 -24.89
C PHE A 11 -4.57 9.72 -26.09
N TYR A 12 -5.19 8.59 -26.43
CA TYR A 12 -4.82 7.82 -27.62
C TYR A 12 -4.90 8.65 -28.90
N ASP A 13 -6.02 9.38 -29.08
CA ASP A 13 -6.27 10.20 -30.25
C ASP A 13 -5.25 11.36 -30.36
N LEU A 14 -4.88 11.99 -29.24
CA LEU A 14 -3.80 12.99 -29.22
C LEU A 14 -2.44 12.43 -29.66
N VAL A 15 -2.17 11.16 -29.42
CA VAL A 15 -0.90 10.53 -29.85
C VAL A 15 -0.91 10.22 -31.35
N VAL A 16 -2.03 9.72 -31.90
CA VAL A 16 -2.06 9.15 -33.27
C VAL A 16 -2.70 10.06 -34.31
N SER A 17 -3.35 11.16 -33.93
CA SER A 17 -4.05 12.05 -34.86
C SER A 17 -3.09 13.00 -35.58
N ASP A 18 -3.12 12.98 -36.92
CA ASP A 18 -2.35 13.90 -37.78
C ASP A 18 -2.86 15.35 -37.67
N ARG A 19 -4.15 15.54 -37.37
CA ARG A 19 -4.81 16.85 -37.49
C ARG A 19 -4.52 17.78 -36.31
N PHE A 20 -4.48 17.23 -35.10
CA PHE A 20 -4.38 17.99 -33.85
C PHE A 20 -3.51 17.31 -32.79
N GLY A 21 -2.92 16.17 -33.14
CA GLY A 21 -2.07 15.38 -32.26
C GLY A 21 -0.66 15.24 -32.82
N LEU A 22 -0.06 14.07 -32.55
CA LEU A 22 1.30 13.75 -32.94
C LEU A 22 1.39 12.73 -34.09
N GLY A 23 0.30 12.53 -34.86
CA GLY A 23 0.21 11.51 -35.92
C GLY A 23 1.30 11.62 -36.99
N ASP A 24 1.75 12.84 -37.30
CA ASP A 24 2.88 13.08 -38.22
C ASP A 24 4.23 12.52 -37.72
N ARG A 25 4.33 12.19 -36.43
CA ARG A 25 5.55 11.69 -35.77
C ARG A 25 5.37 10.31 -35.13
N LEU A 26 4.18 9.99 -34.68
CA LEU A 26 3.86 8.81 -33.89
C LEU A 26 2.68 8.08 -34.51
N THR A 27 2.81 6.76 -34.56
CA THR A 27 1.77 5.89 -35.10
C THR A 27 1.13 5.06 -34.00
N THR A 28 0.12 4.28 -34.36
CA THR A 28 -0.50 3.29 -33.45
C THR A 28 0.48 2.25 -32.93
N ALA A 29 1.63 2.06 -33.58
CA ALA A 29 2.71 1.18 -33.10
C ALA A 29 3.48 1.79 -31.91
N ASN A 30 3.44 3.11 -31.74
CA ASN A 30 4.17 3.84 -30.70
C ASN A 30 3.36 4.03 -29.41
N ILE A 31 2.22 3.35 -29.25
CA ILE A 31 1.41 3.43 -28.04
C ILE A 31 0.82 2.07 -27.70
N ASP A 32 0.96 1.65 -26.43
CA ASP A 32 0.35 0.41 -25.96
C ASP A 32 -1.16 0.59 -25.76
N LYS A 33 -1.92 0.21 -26.79
CA LYS A 33 -3.38 0.24 -26.79
C LYS A 33 -4.00 -0.68 -25.72
N TRP A 34 -3.35 -1.79 -25.36
CA TRP A 34 -3.92 -2.77 -24.43
C TRP A 34 -3.84 -2.29 -22.99
N THR A 35 -2.71 -1.74 -22.59
CA THR A 35 -2.58 -1.05 -21.30
C THR A 35 -3.55 0.12 -21.22
N LEU A 36 -3.67 0.91 -22.28
CA LEU A 36 -4.58 2.05 -22.32
C LEU A 36 -6.06 1.62 -22.28
N TYR A 37 -6.41 0.47 -22.86
CA TYR A 37 -7.75 -0.12 -22.76
C TYR A 37 -8.13 -0.43 -21.30
N GLN A 38 -7.20 -0.98 -20.51
CA GLN A 38 -7.45 -1.22 -19.07
C GLN A 38 -7.68 0.09 -18.32
N VAL A 39 -6.90 1.13 -18.63
CA VAL A 39 -7.10 2.48 -18.07
C VAL A 39 -8.47 3.03 -18.47
N ALA A 40 -8.87 2.88 -19.73
CA ALA A 40 -10.17 3.31 -20.22
C ALA A 40 -11.32 2.63 -19.47
N GLN A 41 -11.23 1.31 -19.25
CA GLN A 41 -12.21 0.57 -18.43
C GLN A 41 -12.26 1.12 -17.00
N TYR A 42 -11.12 1.46 -16.41
CA TYR A 42 -11.07 2.06 -15.07
C TYR A 42 -11.73 3.44 -15.03
N CYS A 43 -11.54 4.27 -16.06
CA CYS A 43 -12.20 5.57 -16.21
C CYS A 43 -13.72 5.46 -16.28
N ASP A 44 -14.24 4.43 -16.96
CA ASP A 44 -15.68 4.22 -17.15
C ASP A 44 -16.37 3.51 -15.97
N GLN A 45 -15.61 3.05 -14.96
CA GLN A 45 -16.21 2.45 -13.76
C GLN A 45 -17.12 3.46 -13.06
N MET A 46 -18.34 3.02 -12.75
CA MET A 46 -19.30 3.81 -12.00
C MET A 46 -18.90 3.86 -10.52
N VAL A 47 -18.75 5.07 -10.00
CA VAL A 47 -18.45 5.36 -8.58
C VAL A 47 -19.53 6.26 -7.99
N PRO A 48 -19.71 6.30 -6.66
CA PRO A 48 -20.71 7.18 -6.04
C PRO A 48 -20.51 8.64 -6.43
N ASP A 49 -21.61 9.33 -6.74
CA ASP A 49 -21.60 10.72 -7.19
C ASP A 49 -21.39 11.74 -6.04
N GLY A 50 -21.32 11.25 -4.79
CA GLY A 50 -21.07 12.07 -3.61
C GLY A 50 -22.22 13.02 -3.21
N LYS A 51 -23.42 12.88 -3.81
CA LYS A 51 -24.58 13.74 -3.52
C LYS A 51 -25.53 13.18 -2.46
N GLY A 52 -25.24 11.99 -1.95
CA GLY A 52 -26.11 11.25 -1.03
C GLY A 52 -27.19 10.46 -1.78
N GLY A 53 -27.36 9.19 -1.44
CA GLY A 53 -28.19 8.23 -2.18
C GLY A 53 -27.36 7.26 -3.02
N ASP A 54 -28.00 6.59 -3.98
CA ASP A 54 -27.41 5.52 -4.81
C ASP A 54 -26.94 6.02 -6.20
N GLY A 55 -26.82 7.34 -6.36
CA GLY A 55 -26.35 7.97 -7.59
C GLY A 55 -24.90 7.60 -7.90
N THR A 56 -24.61 7.31 -9.17
CA THR A 56 -23.25 6.98 -9.62
C THR A 56 -22.85 7.79 -10.84
N GLU A 57 -21.56 7.93 -11.05
CA GLU A 57 -20.95 8.65 -12.17
C GLU A 57 -19.71 7.90 -12.68
N PRO A 58 -19.30 8.07 -13.97
CA PRO A 58 -18.03 7.54 -14.44
C PRO A 58 -16.86 8.09 -13.63
N ARG A 59 -15.87 7.26 -13.33
CA ARG A 59 -14.74 7.63 -12.46
C ARG A 59 -14.00 8.86 -12.96
N TYR A 60 -13.68 8.93 -14.25
CA TYR A 60 -12.98 10.05 -14.88
C TYR A 60 -13.59 10.37 -16.24
N THR A 61 -13.79 11.65 -16.52
CA THR A 61 -14.24 12.17 -17.82
C THR A 61 -13.33 13.32 -18.23
N CYS A 62 -13.17 13.55 -19.53
CA CYS A 62 -12.38 14.64 -20.07
C CYS A 62 -13.29 15.74 -20.63
N ASN A 63 -13.35 16.88 -19.96
CA ASN A 63 -14.06 18.07 -20.44
C ASN A 63 -13.06 19.22 -20.62
N VAL A 64 -12.11 19.05 -21.56
CA VAL A 64 -11.04 20.02 -21.81
C VAL A 64 -11.31 20.78 -23.10
N TYR A 65 -11.02 22.07 -23.07
CA TYR A 65 -10.97 22.92 -24.27
C TYR A 65 -9.56 23.49 -24.43
N ILE A 66 -8.85 23.08 -25.49
CA ILE A 66 -7.48 23.52 -25.78
C ILE A 66 -7.55 24.76 -26.68
N GLN A 67 -7.06 25.90 -26.20
CA GLN A 67 -7.07 27.17 -26.94
C GLN A 67 -5.70 27.52 -27.52
N ASP A 68 -4.64 27.29 -26.75
CA ASP A 68 -3.28 27.68 -27.09
C ASP A 68 -2.39 26.48 -27.39
N ARG A 69 -1.38 26.71 -28.23
CA ARG A 69 -0.33 25.71 -28.52
C ARG A 69 0.56 25.56 -27.29
N ASN A 70 0.86 24.32 -26.91
CA ASN A 70 1.79 24.01 -25.84
C ASN A 70 2.72 22.87 -26.27
N ASP A 71 3.80 22.64 -25.53
CA ASP A 71 4.70 21.51 -25.76
C ASP A 71 3.93 20.18 -25.70
N ALA A 72 4.16 19.34 -26.70
CA ALA A 72 3.40 18.11 -26.91
C ALA A 72 3.47 17.16 -25.71
N TYR A 73 4.65 17.00 -25.12
CA TYR A 73 4.84 16.11 -23.97
C TYR A 73 4.12 16.66 -22.74
N THR A 74 4.12 17.98 -22.57
CA THR A 74 3.35 18.67 -21.52
C THR A 74 1.85 18.41 -21.68
N VAL A 75 1.30 18.54 -22.89
CA VAL A 75 -0.12 18.25 -23.17
C VAL A 75 -0.44 16.78 -22.85
N LEU A 76 0.38 15.83 -23.30
CA LEU A 76 0.16 14.42 -22.99
C LEU A 76 0.17 14.16 -21.47
N ARG A 77 1.13 14.72 -20.75
CA ARG A 77 1.20 14.59 -19.29
C ARG A 77 -0.05 15.17 -18.60
N ASP A 78 -0.54 16.31 -19.07
CA ASP A 78 -1.72 16.97 -18.53
C ASP A 78 -3.01 16.15 -18.77
N PHE A 79 -3.14 15.53 -19.95
CA PHE A 79 -4.25 14.61 -20.23
C PHE A 79 -4.13 13.31 -19.44
N ALA A 80 -2.92 12.77 -19.26
CA ALA A 80 -2.71 11.61 -18.41
C ALA A 80 -3.06 11.89 -16.95
N ALA A 81 -2.80 13.10 -16.45
CA ALA A 81 -3.17 13.51 -15.10
C ALA A 81 -4.70 13.47 -14.84
N ILE A 82 -5.55 13.51 -15.89
CA ILE A 82 -7.00 13.36 -15.75
C ILE A 82 -7.33 12.00 -15.12
N PHE A 83 -6.73 10.92 -15.61
CA PHE A 83 -6.90 9.56 -15.07
C PHE A 83 -5.83 9.17 -14.04
N ARG A 84 -5.16 10.16 -13.43
CA ARG A 84 -4.04 9.96 -12.46
C ARG A 84 -2.92 9.11 -13.05
N GLY A 85 -2.63 9.34 -14.32
CA GLY A 85 -1.64 8.61 -15.05
C GLY A 85 -0.25 9.23 -15.01
N MET A 86 0.75 8.37 -15.21
CA MET A 86 2.10 8.75 -15.58
C MET A 86 2.36 8.35 -17.03
N THR A 87 3.08 9.20 -17.75
CA THR A 87 3.54 8.95 -19.11
C THR A 87 5.05 8.82 -19.13
N TYR A 88 5.56 7.79 -19.78
CA TYR A 88 7.00 7.63 -20.01
C TYR A 88 7.26 6.90 -21.33
N TRP A 89 8.51 6.93 -21.77
CA TRP A 89 8.98 6.18 -22.93
C TRP A 89 9.49 4.81 -22.48
N GLY A 90 8.82 3.75 -22.95
CA GLY A 90 9.24 2.36 -22.78
C GLY A 90 9.66 1.80 -24.14
N GLY A 91 10.97 1.71 -24.39
CA GLY A 91 11.47 1.42 -25.74
C GLY A 91 10.97 2.44 -26.76
N ASP A 92 10.42 1.96 -27.87
CA ASP A 92 9.86 2.80 -28.95
C ASP A 92 8.38 3.19 -28.74
N GLN A 93 7.83 2.94 -27.54
CA GLN A 93 6.42 3.19 -27.22
C GLN A 93 6.25 4.20 -26.09
N ILE A 94 5.25 5.06 -26.24
CA ILE A 94 4.67 5.83 -25.14
C ILE A 94 3.81 4.89 -24.31
N VAL A 95 4.13 4.81 -23.02
CA VAL A 95 3.35 4.07 -22.04
C VAL A 95 2.63 5.05 -21.13
N ALA A 96 1.31 4.87 -21.00
CA ALA A 96 0.47 5.62 -20.07
C ALA A 96 -0.11 4.65 -19.03
N LEU A 97 0.32 4.76 -17.78
CA LEU A 97 -0.15 3.93 -16.66
C LEU A 97 -0.98 4.78 -15.72
N ALA A 98 -2.13 4.28 -15.26
CA ALA A 98 -2.95 4.92 -14.23
C ALA A 98 -2.61 4.38 -12.82
N ASP A 99 -2.73 5.24 -11.80
CA ASP A 99 -2.76 4.80 -10.41
C ASP A 99 -4.12 4.16 -10.09
N MET A 100 -4.21 2.86 -10.33
CA MET A 100 -5.41 2.03 -10.15
C MET A 100 -5.07 0.70 -9.44
N PRO A 101 -6.06 -0.01 -8.85
CA PRO A 101 -5.82 -1.32 -8.24
C PRO A 101 -5.12 -2.28 -9.21
N ARG A 102 -4.06 -2.93 -8.73
CA ARG A 102 -3.26 -3.88 -9.50
C ARG A 102 -2.69 -4.94 -8.56
N ASP A 103 -2.57 -6.16 -9.05
CA ASP A 103 -1.84 -7.21 -8.34
C ASP A 103 -0.33 -6.92 -8.34
N VAL A 104 0.39 -7.62 -7.46
CA VAL A 104 1.85 -7.56 -7.43
C VAL A 104 2.41 -8.13 -8.73
N ASP A 105 3.25 -7.35 -9.40
CA ASP A 105 3.94 -7.73 -10.63
C ASP A 105 5.14 -8.64 -10.35
N TYR A 106 5.89 -8.39 -9.27
CA TYR A 106 7.07 -9.19 -8.90
C TYR A 106 7.38 -9.14 -7.40
N SER A 107 7.99 -10.20 -6.86
CA SER A 107 8.28 -10.31 -5.42
C SER A 107 9.78 -10.32 -5.13
N TYR A 108 10.19 -9.58 -4.10
CA TYR A 108 11.56 -9.51 -3.59
C TYR A 108 11.60 -9.92 -2.11
N THR A 109 12.59 -10.74 -1.80
CA THR A 109 12.90 -11.26 -0.46
C THR A 109 14.38 -11.09 -0.21
N ARG A 110 14.83 -11.35 1.01
CA ARG A 110 16.27 -11.40 1.32
C ARG A 110 17.03 -12.48 0.52
N ALA A 111 16.33 -13.44 -0.11
CA ALA A 111 16.94 -14.51 -0.89
C ALA A 111 17.30 -14.12 -2.33
N ASN A 112 16.71 -13.05 -2.88
CA ASN A 112 17.04 -12.51 -4.22
C ASN A 112 17.49 -11.04 -4.20
N VAL A 113 17.67 -10.47 -3.02
CA VAL A 113 18.32 -9.18 -2.83
C VAL A 113 19.79 -9.39 -2.46
N VAL A 114 20.69 -8.62 -3.05
CA VAL A 114 22.12 -8.68 -2.82
C VAL A 114 22.41 -8.41 -1.34
N GLY A 115 23.07 -9.37 -0.69
CA GLY A 115 23.32 -9.34 0.76
C GLY A 115 22.05 -9.34 1.63
N GLY A 116 20.87 -9.54 1.05
CA GLY A 116 19.57 -9.41 1.70
C GLY A 116 19.34 -8.03 2.32
N ARG A 117 19.90 -6.95 1.77
CA ARG A 117 19.85 -5.62 2.38
C ARG A 117 18.80 -4.74 1.72
N PHE A 118 17.82 -4.33 2.52
CA PHE A 118 16.88 -3.27 2.18
C PHE A 118 17.25 -2.01 2.93
N THR A 119 17.28 -0.89 2.22
CA THR A 119 17.48 0.43 2.78
C THR A 119 16.17 1.19 2.72
N TYR A 120 15.70 1.67 3.88
CA TYR A 120 14.45 2.42 3.97
C TYR A 120 14.73 3.89 4.29
N SER A 121 13.97 4.77 3.66
CA SER A 121 13.93 6.19 3.98
C SER A 121 12.48 6.67 4.01
N SER A 122 12.25 7.84 4.59
CA SER A 122 10.91 8.45 4.67
C SER A 122 11.07 9.95 4.59
N SER A 123 10.04 10.62 4.09
CA SER A 123 9.99 12.07 4.11
C SER A 123 9.75 12.60 5.53
N THR A 124 10.08 13.88 5.75
CA THR A 124 9.81 14.55 7.02
C THR A 124 8.30 14.75 7.21
N THR A 125 7.83 14.79 8.46
CA THR A 125 6.44 15.13 8.77
C THR A 125 6.00 16.47 8.15
N LYS A 126 6.92 17.41 7.94
CA LYS A 126 6.64 18.72 7.34
C LYS A 126 6.19 18.65 5.88
N THR A 127 6.53 17.58 5.16
CA THR A 127 6.14 17.36 3.76
C THR A 127 4.87 16.54 3.63
N ARG A 128 4.21 16.21 4.75
CA ARG A 128 2.96 15.43 4.76
C ARG A 128 1.76 16.36 4.66
N TYR A 129 1.05 16.31 3.55
CA TYR A 129 -0.19 17.04 3.35
C TYR A 129 -1.30 16.41 4.19
N THR A 130 -2.14 17.24 4.79
CA THR A 130 -3.29 16.80 5.60
C THR A 130 -4.61 17.33 5.05
N THR A 131 -4.52 18.35 4.20
CA THR A 131 -5.63 18.96 3.48
C THR A 131 -5.26 19.15 2.01
N ALA A 132 -6.26 19.31 1.15
CA ALA A 132 -6.06 19.67 -0.25
C ALA A 132 -7.08 20.73 -0.67
N LEU A 133 -6.68 21.63 -1.55
CA LEU A 133 -7.53 22.58 -2.25
C LEU A 133 -7.45 22.29 -3.74
N VAL A 134 -8.56 21.82 -4.31
CA VAL A 134 -8.62 21.34 -5.69
C VAL A 134 -9.41 22.31 -6.54
N SER A 135 -8.77 22.93 -7.54
CA SER A 135 -9.47 23.73 -8.54
C SER A 135 -10.18 22.83 -9.56
N TRP A 136 -11.42 23.14 -9.89
CA TRP A 136 -12.26 22.45 -10.89
C TRP A 136 -13.23 23.44 -11.56
N SER A 137 -13.70 23.14 -12.77
CA SER A 137 -14.60 24.04 -13.51
C SER A 137 -16.06 23.77 -13.17
N ASP A 138 -16.79 24.72 -12.59
CA ASP A 138 -18.14 24.49 -12.07
C ASP A 138 -19.24 24.74 -13.13
N PRO A 139 -19.94 23.71 -13.66
CA PRO A 139 -21.01 23.90 -14.62
C PRO A 139 -22.20 24.69 -14.07
N GLY A 140 -22.42 24.65 -12.74
CA GLY A 140 -23.46 25.44 -12.06
C GLY A 140 -23.13 26.92 -11.99
N ASN A 141 -21.87 27.30 -12.24
CA ASN A 141 -21.38 28.67 -12.23
C ASN A 141 -20.69 29.03 -13.56
N ALA A 142 -21.34 28.70 -14.68
CA ALA A 142 -20.86 29.02 -16.04
C ALA A 142 -19.42 28.55 -16.34
N TYR A 143 -19.01 27.40 -15.76
CA TYR A 143 -17.68 26.81 -15.88
C TYR A 143 -16.55 27.68 -15.31
N ALA A 144 -16.84 28.61 -14.41
CA ALA A 144 -15.82 29.34 -13.66
C ALA A 144 -15.04 28.39 -12.74
N ASP A 145 -13.76 28.72 -12.49
CA ASP A 145 -12.91 27.97 -11.57
C ASP A 145 -13.46 28.06 -10.13
N ALA A 146 -13.75 26.90 -9.56
CA ALA A 146 -14.21 26.73 -8.19
C ALA A 146 -13.20 25.89 -7.39
N MET A 147 -13.15 26.10 -6.08
CA MET A 147 -12.23 25.39 -5.19
C MET A 147 -12.98 24.34 -4.36
N LYS A 148 -12.51 23.10 -4.37
CA LYS A 148 -12.98 22.03 -3.51
C LYS A 148 -11.96 21.75 -2.40
N PRO A 149 -12.24 22.15 -1.15
CA PRO A 149 -11.41 21.76 -0.02
C PRO A 149 -11.67 20.30 0.37
N VAL A 150 -10.60 19.60 0.78
CA VAL A 150 -10.61 18.20 1.22
C VAL A 150 -9.77 18.08 2.48
N PHE A 151 -10.26 17.33 3.47
CA PHE A 151 -9.64 17.17 4.77
C PHE A 151 -9.58 15.70 5.17
N GLU A 152 -8.41 15.26 5.65
CA GLU A 152 -8.25 13.97 6.31
C GLU A 152 -8.06 14.20 7.82
N GLN A 153 -9.16 14.17 8.58
CA GLN A 153 -9.19 14.60 9.98
C GLN A 153 -8.15 13.88 10.85
N ALA A 154 -7.97 12.57 10.66
CA ALA A 154 -6.98 11.79 11.40
C ALA A 154 -5.54 12.28 11.15
N LEU A 155 -5.24 12.70 9.93
CA LEU A 155 -3.93 13.25 9.56
C LEU A 155 -3.78 14.68 10.06
N VAL A 156 -4.82 15.50 9.99
CA VAL A 156 -4.81 16.86 10.56
C VAL A 156 -4.57 16.82 12.07
N ALA A 157 -5.24 15.93 12.80
CA ALA A 157 -5.05 15.77 14.24
C ALA A 157 -3.61 15.35 14.59
N ARG A 158 -2.98 14.51 13.74
CA ARG A 158 -1.63 14.00 13.98
C ARG A 158 -0.51 14.95 13.54
N TYR A 159 -0.65 15.59 12.39
CA TYR A 159 0.42 16.33 11.70
C TYR A 159 0.16 17.83 11.57
N ARG A 160 -0.97 18.32 12.08
CA ARG A 160 -1.47 19.70 11.91
C ARG A 160 -1.83 20.00 10.45
N PHE A 161 -2.27 21.23 10.21
CA PHE A 161 -2.69 21.68 8.90
C PHE A 161 -1.50 21.84 7.94
N ASN A 162 -1.56 21.19 6.80
CA ASN A 162 -0.63 21.36 5.69
C ASN A 162 -1.38 21.08 4.37
N GLN A 163 -1.41 22.05 3.47
CA GLN A 163 -2.32 22.06 2.33
C GLN A 163 -1.61 21.76 1.01
N LEU A 164 -2.17 20.80 0.27
CA LEU A 164 -1.84 20.54 -1.12
C LEU A 164 -2.74 21.37 -2.03
N GLU A 165 -2.15 22.22 -2.88
CA GLU A 165 -2.90 22.88 -3.95
C GLU A 165 -2.77 22.07 -5.24
N MET A 166 -3.89 21.80 -5.91
CA MET A 166 -3.88 21.06 -7.17
C MET A 166 -4.99 21.53 -8.12
N THR A 167 -4.73 21.42 -9.43
CA THR A 167 -5.71 21.71 -10.47
C THR A 167 -6.20 20.41 -11.10
N ALA A 168 -7.52 20.21 -11.10
CA ALA A 168 -8.15 19.06 -11.73
C ALA A 168 -8.50 19.39 -13.19
N ILE A 169 -7.55 19.17 -14.09
CA ILE A 169 -7.73 19.38 -15.54
C ILE A 169 -8.93 18.57 -16.05
N GLY A 170 -9.81 19.21 -16.83
CA GLY A 170 -10.98 18.57 -17.44
C GLY A 170 -12.08 18.14 -16.46
N CYS A 171 -11.95 18.49 -15.17
CA CYS A 171 -12.88 18.11 -14.13
C CYS A 171 -14.03 19.13 -14.01
N THR A 172 -15.25 18.66 -14.24
CA THR A 172 -16.49 19.45 -14.14
C THR A 172 -17.39 19.00 -13.00
N ARG A 173 -16.89 18.10 -12.13
CA ARG A 173 -17.67 17.44 -11.09
C ARG A 173 -16.99 17.61 -9.74
N GLN A 174 -17.70 18.21 -8.79
CA GLN A 174 -17.16 18.48 -7.45
C GLN A 174 -16.74 17.20 -6.71
N SER A 175 -17.44 16.09 -6.94
CA SER A 175 -17.14 14.75 -6.43
C SER A 175 -15.80 14.23 -6.94
N GLU A 176 -15.53 14.35 -8.25
CA GLU A 176 -14.24 13.99 -8.85
C GLU A 176 -13.10 14.84 -8.28
N ALA A 177 -13.31 16.16 -8.13
CA ALA A 177 -12.34 17.06 -7.49
C ALA A 177 -12.04 16.64 -6.04
N ASN A 178 -13.06 16.25 -5.27
CA ASN A 178 -12.88 15.72 -3.91
C ASN A 178 -12.04 14.43 -3.92
N ARG A 179 -12.35 13.48 -4.80
CA ARG A 179 -11.59 12.23 -4.95
C ARG A 179 -10.12 12.51 -5.33
N LYS A 180 -9.84 13.46 -6.22
CA LYS A 180 -8.47 13.87 -6.58
C LYS A 180 -7.71 14.46 -5.39
N GLY A 181 -8.36 15.31 -4.58
CA GLY A 181 -7.75 15.86 -3.36
C GLY A 181 -7.42 14.77 -2.34
N ARG A 182 -8.36 13.84 -2.07
CA ARG A 182 -8.12 12.68 -1.18
C ARG A 182 -6.97 11.81 -1.66
N TRP A 183 -6.92 11.54 -2.97
CA TRP A 183 -5.82 10.79 -3.57
C TRP A 183 -4.45 11.43 -3.34
N GLY A 184 -4.35 12.75 -3.50
CA GLY A 184 -3.11 13.49 -3.26
C GLY A 184 -2.65 13.39 -1.80
N ILE A 185 -3.57 13.55 -0.85
CA ILE A 185 -3.28 13.43 0.59
C ILE A 185 -2.86 12.00 0.95
N LEU A 186 -3.66 10.99 0.58
CA LEU A 186 -3.44 9.60 0.97
C LEU A 186 -2.18 9.01 0.36
N THR A 187 -1.87 9.35 -0.90
CA THR A 187 -0.64 8.91 -1.57
C THR A 187 0.59 9.55 -0.92
N ASN A 188 0.54 10.85 -0.61
CA ASN A 188 1.65 11.55 0.04
C ASN A 188 1.95 11.06 1.47
N ASN A 189 0.94 10.58 2.21
CA ASN A 189 1.14 10.07 3.58
C ASN A 189 1.68 8.64 3.67
N LYS A 190 1.90 8.00 2.51
CA LYS A 190 2.58 6.70 2.38
C LYS A 190 3.93 6.93 1.71
N ASP A 191 4.84 7.52 2.47
CA ASP A 191 6.07 8.16 1.99
C ASP A 191 7.33 7.33 2.21
N ARG A 192 7.22 6.12 2.76
CA ARG A 192 8.40 5.25 2.89
C ARG A 192 8.91 4.88 1.51
N VAL A 193 10.19 5.05 1.31
CA VAL A 193 10.92 4.61 0.13
C VAL A 193 11.78 3.41 0.53
N VAL A 194 11.86 2.42 -0.36
CA VAL A 194 12.79 1.31 -0.24
C VAL A 194 13.78 1.36 -1.40
N SER A 195 15.05 1.08 -1.11
CA SER A 195 16.11 0.92 -2.10
C SER A 195 16.93 -0.33 -1.79
N PHE A 196 17.22 -1.12 -2.81
CA PHE A 196 17.96 -2.38 -2.69
C PHE A 196 18.55 -2.83 -4.03
N ASP A 197 19.63 -3.59 -3.96
CA ASP A 197 20.31 -4.14 -5.13
C ASP A 197 19.88 -5.59 -5.38
N VAL A 198 19.72 -5.96 -6.65
CA VAL A 198 19.34 -7.31 -7.09
C VAL A 198 20.24 -7.76 -8.24
N GLY A 199 20.16 -9.05 -8.58
CA GLY A 199 20.84 -9.59 -9.75
C GLY A 199 20.07 -9.28 -11.04
N GLN A 200 20.18 -10.18 -12.01
CA GLN A 200 19.53 -10.05 -13.32
C GLN A 200 18.00 -9.97 -13.27
N ASP A 201 17.38 -10.39 -12.17
CA ASP A 201 15.94 -10.21 -11.93
C ASP A 201 15.53 -8.75 -11.68
N GLY A 202 16.50 -7.83 -11.60
CA GLY A 202 16.24 -6.39 -11.59
C GLY A 202 15.83 -5.80 -12.93
N ASN A 203 16.09 -6.50 -14.03
CA ASN A 203 15.67 -6.07 -15.37
C ASN A 203 14.19 -6.42 -15.69
N ILE A 204 13.51 -7.12 -14.77
CA ILE A 204 12.10 -7.50 -14.91
C ILE A 204 11.17 -6.32 -14.57
N PRO A 205 11.24 -5.71 -13.38
CA PRO A 205 10.35 -4.62 -13.04
C PRO A 205 10.66 -3.37 -13.86
N GLN A 206 9.61 -2.66 -14.25
CA GLN A 206 9.71 -1.35 -14.89
C GLN A 206 9.14 -0.26 -13.97
N PRO A 207 9.50 1.02 -14.18
CA PRO A 207 8.83 2.13 -13.51
C PRO A 207 7.30 2.02 -13.60
N GLY A 208 6.64 2.12 -12.45
CA GLY A 208 5.19 1.95 -12.31
C GLY A 208 4.73 0.57 -11.86
N TYR A 209 5.58 -0.48 -11.92
CA TYR A 209 5.23 -1.83 -11.43
C TYR A 209 4.99 -1.81 -9.92
N ILE A 210 4.10 -2.68 -9.44
CA ILE A 210 3.88 -2.94 -8.02
C ILE A 210 4.68 -4.17 -7.60
N ILE A 211 5.65 -3.99 -6.71
CA ILE A 211 6.47 -5.09 -6.21
C ILE A 211 6.11 -5.41 -4.76
N ALA A 212 6.17 -6.69 -4.40
CA ALA A 212 6.09 -7.12 -3.01
C ALA A 212 7.49 -7.19 -2.41
N VAL A 213 7.68 -6.67 -1.21
CA VAL A 213 8.92 -6.72 -0.44
C VAL A 213 8.66 -7.45 0.87
N ALA A 214 9.18 -8.67 0.95
CA ALA A 214 9.12 -9.53 2.12
C ALA A 214 10.46 -9.51 2.87
N ASP A 215 10.67 -8.42 3.60
CA ASP A 215 11.84 -8.24 4.47
C ASP A 215 11.54 -8.76 5.89
N GLU A 216 12.25 -9.81 6.30
CA GLU A 216 12.09 -10.44 7.61
C GLU A 216 12.53 -9.54 8.76
N LEU A 217 13.43 -8.58 8.53
CA LEU A 217 13.88 -7.64 9.56
C LEU A 217 12.84 -6.58 9.91
N LEU A 218 11.97 -6.25 8.95
CA LEU A 218 10.86 -5.32 9.18
C LEU A 218 9.61 -6.06 9.67
N SER A 219 9.32 -7.20 9.05
CA SER A 219 8.12 -7.96 9.37
C SER A 219 8.22 -8.73 10.68
N GLY A 220 9.43 -9.07 11.15
CA GLY A 220 9.66 -9.86 12.36
C GLY A 220 9.43 -11.36 12.17
N LYS A 221 9.18 -11.79 10.93
CA LYS A 221 8.86 -13.17 10.58
C LYS A 221 9.43 -13.49 9.20
N VAL A 222 9.90 -14.72 9.01
CA VAL A 222 10.41 -15.18 7.71
C VAL A 222 9.23 -15.45 6.79
N MET A 223 9.05 -14.60 5.78
CA MET A 223 7.92 -14.70 4.85
C MET A 223 8.29 -15.17 3.45
N GLY A 224 9.56 -15.43 3.17
CA GLY A 224 9.97 -15.78 1.81
C GLY A 224 11.30 -16.51 1.73
N GLY A 225 11.59 -17.02 0.54
CA GLY A 225 12.75 -17.84 0.26
C GLY A 225 12.81 -18.27 -1.20
N ARG A 226 13.38 -19.46 -1.47
CA ARG A 226 13.48 -20.06 -2.80
C ARG A 226 12.81 -21.43 -2.89
N ILE A 227 12.27 -21.74 -4.06
CA ILE A 227 11.67 -23.06 -4.32
C ILE A 227 12.80 -24.08 -4.50
N ARG A 228 12.68 -25.22 -3.83
CA ARG A 228 13.62 -26.34 -3.97
C ARG A 228 13.20 -27.32 -5.07
N ALA A 229 11.91 -27.61 -5.17
CA ALA A 229 11.36 -28.48 -6.20
C ALA A 229 9.86 -28.23 -6.41
N VAL A 230 9.36 -28.60 -7.58
CA VAL A 230 7.95 -28.44 -7.96
C VAL A 230 7.41 -29.77 -8.47
N ASN A 231 6.26 -30.18 -7.95
CA ASN A 231 5.50 -31.32 -8.46
C ASN A 231 4.01 -30.94 -8.58
N GLY A 232 3.65 -30.35 -9.72
CA GLY A 232 2.30 -29.86 -9.98
C GLY A 232 1.88 -28.81 -8.95
N ARG A 233 0.92 -29.15 -8.09
CA ARG A 233 0.40 -28.26 -7.03
C ARG A 233 1.20 -28.33 -5.72
N VAL A 234 2.17 -29.23 -5.62
CA VAL A 234 3.02 -29.37 -4.44
C VAL A 234 4.33 -28.64 -4.71
N ILE A 235 4.55 -27.55 -3.97
CA ILE A 235 5.73 -26.71 -4.03
C ILE A 235 6.59 -27.03 -2.81
N LYS A 236 7.77 -27.59 -3.03
CA LYS A 236 8.75 -27.83 -1.97
C LYS A 236 9.63 -26.60 -1.82
N LEU A 237 9.57 -25.96 -0.67
CA LEU A 237 10.31 -24.76 -0.34
C LEU A 237 11.72 -25.10 0.18
N ASP A 238 12.59 -24.09 0.29
CA ASP A 238 13.93 -24.19 0.87
C ASP A 238 13.93 -24.40 2.39
N ARG A 239 12.78 -24.18 3.05
CA ARG A 239 12.59 -24.30 4.50
C ARG A 239 11.13 -24.61 4.83
N VAL A 240 10.89 -24.96 6.10
CA VAL A 240 9.51 -24.98 6.64
C VAL A 240 9.03 -23.54 6.73
N ALA A 241 8.08 -23.17 5.87
CA ALA A 241 7.45 -21.86 5.92
C ALA A 241 6.45 -21.81 7.08
N ASP A 242 6.40 -20.67 7.76
CA ASP A 242 5.37 -20.40 8.75
C ASP A 242 4.10 -19.93 8.00
N ALA A 243 3.39 -20.93 7.49
CA ALA A 243 2.22 -20.83 6.62
C ALA A 243 1.17 -21.87 7.03
N ALA A 244 -0.10 -21.53 6.84
CA ALA A 244 -1.24 -22.38 7.16
C ALA A 244 -2.18 -22.56 5.96
N ALA A 245 -3.10 -23.53 6.05
CA ALA A 245 -4.18 -23.65 5.08
C ALA A 245 -5.06 -22.38 5.13
N GLY A 246 -5.39 -21.83 3.96
CA GLY A 246 -6.10 -20.55 3.81
C GLY A 246 -5.18 -19.36 3.53
N ASP A 247 -3.89 -19.44 3.88
CA ASP A 247 -2.90 -18.42 3.52
C ASP A 247 -2.65 -18.38 2.01
N ARG A 248 -1.91 -17.37 1.54
CA ARG A 248 -1.54 -17.21 0.14
C ARG A 248 -0.06 -17.50 -0.05
N LEU A 249 0.24 -18.37 -1.02
CA LEU A 249 1.59 -18.56 -1.54
C LEU A 249 1.72 -17.77 -2.85
N ILE A 250 2.67 -16.85 -2.90
CA ILE A 250 3.01 -16.03 -4.07
C ILE A 250 4.33 -16.54 -4.62
N LEU A 251 4.39 -16.83 -5.92
CA LEU A 251 5.60 -17.26 -6.61
C LEU A 251 5.96 -16.30 -7.74
N ASN A 252 7.25 -16.02 -7.90
CA ASN A 252 7.76 -15.48 -9.16
C ASN A 252 7.81 -16.61 -10.19
N LEU A 253 7.17 -16.41 -11.34
CA LEU A 253 7.09 -17.39 -12.39
C LEU A 253 8.11 -17.08 -13.52
N PRO A 254 8.49 -18.06 -14.34
CA PRO A 254 9.49 -17.89 -15.41
C PRO A 254 9.23 -16.77 -16.41
N SER A 255 7.97 -16.41 -16.63
CA SER A 255 7.55 -15.28 -17.46
C SER A 255 7.95 -13.90 -16.93
N GLY A 256 8.43 -13.82 -15.69
CA GLY A 256 8.69 -12.56 -14.99
C GLY A 256 7.46 -11.99 -14.28
N ALA A 257 6.35 -12.74 -14.20
CA ALA A 257 5.18 -12.37 -13.42
C ALA A 257 5.17 -13.05 -12.04
N SER A 258 4.70 -12.34 -11.00
CA SER A 258 4.26 -12.93 -9.74
C SER A 258 2.83 -13.45 -9.84
N GLN A 259 2.55 -14.60 -9.24
CA GLN A 259 1.19 -15.11 -9.13
C GLN A 259 0.95 -15.70 -7.75
N SER A 260 -0.27 -15.48 -7.23
CA SER A 260 -0.70 -15.97 -5.93
C SER A 260 -1.68 -17.15 -6.05
N ARG A 261 -1.61 -18.07 -5.09
CA ARG A 261 -2.55 -19.18 -4.91
C ARG A 261 -2.85 -19.41 -3.43
N THR A 262 -4.08 -19.80 -3.12
CA THR A 262 -4.45 -20.20 -1.76
C THR A 262 -3.81 -21.54 -1.41
N ILE A 263 -3.22 -21.60 -0.22
CA ILE A 263 -2.63 -22.79 0.37
C ILE A 263 -3.74 -23.72 0.83
N GLN A 264 -3.71 -24.96 0.33
CA GLN A 264 -4.61 -26.03 0.72
C GLN A 264 -4.08 -26.78 1.96
N ALA A 265 -2.77 -27.06 2.01
CA ALA A 265 -2.14 -27.81 3.09
C ALA A 265 -0.64 -27.53 3.16
N VAL A 266 -0.06 -27.67 4.35
CA VAL A 266 1.38 -27.57 4.60
C VAL A 266 1.85 -28.84 5.31
N ASN A 267 2.92 -29.46 4.81
CA ASN A 267 3.55 -30.64 5.39
C ASN A 267 5.07 -30.49 5.34
N GLY A 268 5.65 -30.03 6.46
CA GLY A 268 7.06 -29.65 6.53
C GLY A 268 7.39 -28.56 5.50
N GLU A 269 8.38 -28.82 4.64
CA GLU A 269 8.79 -27.90 3.56
C GLU A 269 7.83 -27.91 2.35
N SER A 270 6.85 -28.82 2.31
CA SER A 270 5.97 -28.99 1.14
C SER A 270 4.64 -28.25 1.36
N VAL A 271 4.36 -27.30 0.47
CA VAL A 271 3.12 -26.54 0.46
C VAL A 271 2.27 -26.97 -0.74
N THR A 272 1.04 -27.41 -0.49
CA THR A 272 0.09 -27.77 -1.55
C THR A 272 -0.86 -26.62 -1.79
N VAL A 273 -0.96 -26.14 -3.03
CA VAL A 273 -1.90 -25.08 -3.43
C VAL A 273 -3.21 -25.64 -3.98
N THR A 274 -4.27 -24.85 -3.87
CA THR A 274 -5.63 -25.19 -4.33
C THR A 274 -5.70 -25.40 -5.85
N THR A 275 -5.09 -24.52 -6.62
CA THR A 275 -5.03 -24.57 -8.10
C THR A 275 -3.60 -24.41 -8.61
N ALA A 276 -3.31 -24.99 -9.77
CA ALA A 276 -2.01 -24.85 -10.40
C ALA A 276 -1.73 -23.39 -10.81
N TYR A 277 -0.46 -23.04 -10.89
CA TYR A 277 -0.01 -21.77 -11.47
C TYR A 277 -0.23 -21.78 -12.99
N SER A 278 -0.29 -20.59 -13.61
CA SER A 278 -0.49 -20.46 -15.07
C SER A 278 0.64 -21.07 -15.89
N GLU A 279 1.82 -21.20 -15.30
CA GLU A 279 2.96 -21.93 -15.84
C GLU A 279 3.65 -22.70 -14.71
N THR A 280 4.45 -23.71 -15.06
CA THR A 280 5.17 -24.52 -14.07
C THR A 280 6.26 -23.67 -13.39
N PRO A 281 6.17 -23.43 -12.07
CA PRO A 281 7.21 -22.72 -11.34
C PRO A 281 8.53 -23.48 -11.41
N GLN A 282 9.65 -22.78 -11.29
CA GLN A 282 10.98 -23.37 -11.37
C GLN A 282 11.63 -23.48 -10.00
N ALA A 283 12.57 -24.42 -9.87
CA ALA A 283 13.49 -24.39 -8.74
C ALA A 283 14.26 -23.05 -8.72
N GLU A 284 14.70 -22.63 -7.54
CA GLU A 284 15.32 -21.34 -7.26
C GLU A 284 14.43 -20.11 -7.47
N ALA A 285 13.20 -20.26 -7.96
CA ALA A 285 12.25 -19.14 -8.02
C ALA A 285 11.88 -18.66 -6.61
N VAL A 286 11.58 -17.37 -6.49
CA VAL A 286 11.24 -16.76 -5.20
C VAL A 286 9.82 -17.12 -4.82
N TRP A 287 9.62 -17.41 -3.53
CA TRP A 287 8.31 -17.54 -2.92
C TRP A 287 8.12 -16.53 -1.79
N VAL A 288 6.88 -16.10 -1.59
CA VAL A 288 6.41 -15.28 -0.47
C VAL A 288 5.12 -15.87 0.08
N VAL A 289 4.94 -15.87 1.39
CA VAL A 289 3.69 -16.21 2.06
C VAL A 289 3.04 -14.96 2.62
N GLU A 290 1.73 -14.82 2.41
CA GLU A 290 0.88 -13.82 3.08
C GLU A 290 -0.22 -14.52 3.88
N SER A 291 -0.53 -13.96 5.05
CA SER A 291 -1.67 -14.34 5.87
C SER A 291 -2.46 -13.10 6.28
N ASN A 292 -3.61 -13.29 6.93
CA ASN A 292 -4.39 -12.16 7.48
C ASN A 292 -3.64 -11.40 8.59
N GLU A 293 -2.68 -12.05 9.24
CA GLU A 293 -1.87 -11.46 10.31
C GLU A 293 -0.64 -10.74 9.77
N LEU A 294 -0.22 -11.04 8.55
CA LEU A 294 1.01 -10.51 7.98
C LEU A 294 1.00 -10.55 6.45
N TYR A 295 1.01 -9.37 5.85
CA TYR A 295 1.08 -9.16 4.41
C TYR A 295 2.47 -8.66 4.00
N ALA A 296 2.87 -9.00 2.77
CA ALA A 296 4.07 -8.41 2.19
C ALA A 296 3.86 -6.92 1.95
N GLN A 297 4.90 -6.13 2.18
CA GLN A 297 4.82 -4.71 1.88
C GLN A 297 4.76 -4.52 0.37
N GLN A 298 3.94 -3.60 -0.11
CA GLN A 298 3.89 -3.28 -1.53
C GLN A 298 4.58 -1.95 -1.81
N TYR A 299 5.33 -1.88 -2.89
CA TYR A 299 5.99 -0.66 -3.36
C TYR A 299 5.75 -0.47 -4.85
N ARG A 300 5.50 0.78 -5.27
CA ARG A 300 5.50 1.15 -6.68
C ARG A 300 6.93 1.49 -7.08
N VAL A 301 7.46 0.82 -8.10
CA VAL A 301 8.79 1.07 -8.63
C VAL A 301 8.85 2.48 -9.21
N VAL A 302 9.80 3.27 -8.73
CA VAL A 302 10.05 4.65 -9.20
C VAL A 302 11.18 4.65 -10.22
N SER A 303 12.23 3.88 -9.96
CA SER A 303 13.38 3.76 -10.85
C SER A 303 14.05 2.40 -10.72
N VAL A 304 14.66 1.99 -11.82
CA VAL A 304 15.58 0.85 -11.91
C VAL A 304 16.85 1.38 -12.57
N ALA A 305 18.00 1.20 -11.92
CA ALA A 305 19.30 1.60 -12.44
C ALA A 305 20.17 0.37 -12.65
N ASP A 306 20.78 0.25 -13.84
CA ASP A 306 21.84 -0.72 -14.10
C ASP A 306 23.13 -0.20 -13.45
N ASN A 307 23.80 -1.04 -12.66
CA ASN A 307 25.03 -0.68 -11.96
C ASN A 307 26.29 -1.00 -12.79
N ASP A 308 26.13 -1.47 -14.04
CA ASP A 308 27.20 -1.85 -14.98
C ASP A 308 28.11 -3.00 -14.46
N ASP A 309 27.66 -3.74 -13.44
CA ASP A 309 28.38 -4.86 -12.83
C ASP A 309 27.55 -6.16 -12.79
N GLY A 310 26.42 -6.17 -13.50
CA GLY A 310 25.47 -7.28 -13.51
C GLY A 310 24.44 -7.26 -12.36
N THR A 311 24.44 -6.19 -11.55
CA THR A 311 23.41 -5.89 -10.55
C THR A 311 22.57 -4.68 -10.95
N PHE A 312 21.39 -4.56 -10.36
CA PHE A 312 20.47 -3.46 -10.58
C PHE A 312 20.00 -2.88 -9.24
N THR A 313 19.96 -1.56 -9.16
CA THR A 313 19.38 -0.84 -8.02
C THR A 313 17.90 -0.56 -8.28
N ILE A 314 17.00 -1.11 -7.46
CA ILE A 314 15.56 -0.82 -7.51
C ILE A 314 15.23 0.17 -6.40
N THR A 315 14.55 1.27 -6.77
CA THR A 315 13.95 2.20 -5.81
C THR A 315 12.42 2.21 -5.97
N GLY A 316 11.71 2.01 -4.85
CA GLY A 316 10.25 1.97 -4.81
C GLY A 316 9.67 2.89 -3.74
N ALA A 317 8.53 3.51 -4.05
CA ALA A 317 7.72 4.29 -3.10
C ALA A 317 6.60 3.41 -2.54
N TRP A 318 6.28 3.55 -1.25
CA TRP A 318 5.26 2.72 -0.59
C TRP A 318 3.95 2.73 -1.38
N HIS A 319 3.42 1.54 -1.64
CA HIS A 319 2.13 1.36 -2.27
C HIS A 319 1.09 0.89 -1.25
N ASP A 320 -0.04 1.58 -1.21
CA ASP A 320 -1.18 1.22 -0.37
C ASP A 320 -2.31 0.70 -1.28
N PRO A 321 -2.50 -0.63 -1.38
CA PRO A 321 -3.47 -1.23 -2.28
C PRO A 321 -4.92 -0.90 -1.89
N ASP A 322 -5.19 -0.54 -0.63
CA ASP A 322 -6.54 -0.29 -0.13
C ASP A 322 -6.94 1.19 -0.24
N LYS A 323 -6.06 2.05 -0.78
CA LYS A 323 -6.32 3.51 -0.88
C LYS A 323 -7.47 3.85 -1.81
N TYR A 324 -7.72 3.04 -2.84
CA TYR A 324 -8.72 3.33 -3.86
C TYR A 324 -10.14 3.37 -3.30
N ALA A 325 -10.49 2.43 -2.42
CA ALA A 325 -11.78 2.43 -1.75
C ALA A 325 -11.92 3.62 -0.78
N ARG A 326 -10.87 3.97 -0.03
CA ARG A 326 -10.84 5.21 0.79
C ARG A 326 -11.08 6.46 -0.06
N ILE A 327 -10.52 6.50 -1.25
CA ILE A 327 -10.69 7.63 -2.18
C ILE A 327 -12.13 7.68 -2.71
N ASP A 328 -12.65 6.56 -3.20
CA ASP A 328 -13.94 6.52 -3.91
C ASP A 328 -15.15 6.62 -2.99
N THR A 329 -15.13 5.91 -1.85
CA THR A 329 -16.29 5.78 -0.96
C THR A 329 -16.05 6.33 0.43
N GLY A 330 -14.81 6.68 0.78
CA GLY A 330 -14.44 7.02 2.16
C GLY A 330 -14.42 5.83 3.11
N ALA A 331 -14.44 4.59 2.59
CA ALA A 331 -14.44 3.38 3.41
C ALA A 331 -13.19 3.30 4.29
N ILE A 332 -13.38 3.19 5.60
CA ILE A 332 -12.30 2.87 6.53
C ILE A 332 -12.10 1.36 6.47
N ILE A 333 -10.96 0.94 5.93
CA ILE A 333 -10.56 -0.47 5.80
C ILE A 333 -9.46 -0.74 6.82
N ASP A 334 -9.53 -1.88 7.49
CA ASP A 334 -8.48 -2.34 8.38
C ASP A 334 -7.14 -2.39 7.64
N GLN A 335 -6.11 -1.83 8.26
CA GLN A 335 -4.80 -1.79 7.63
C GLN A 335 -4.22 -3.20 7.57
N ARG A 336 -3.74 -3.60 6.39
CA ARG A 336 -2.95 -4.82 6.21
C ARG A 336 -1.73 -4.77 7.14
N PRO A 337 -1.62 -5.65 8.15
CA PRO A 337 -0.45 -5.66 9.02
C PRO A 337 0.77 -6.09 8.21
N VAL A 338 1.87 -5.33 8.33
CA VAL A 338 3.14 -5.63 7.64
C VAL A 338 4.27 -6.02 8.60
N SER A 339 3.97 -6.08 9.90
CA SER A 339 4.91 -6.48 10.94
C SER A 339 4.17 -7.10 12.11
N VAL A 340 4.72 -8.21 12.62
CA VAL A 340 4.32 -8.81 13.90
C VAL A 340 5.24 -8.38 15.03
N ILE A 341 6.28 -7.58 14.75
CA ILE A 341 7.09 -6.95 15.79
C ILE A 341 6.18 -6.00 16.55
N PRO A 342 5.98 -6.18 17.86
CA PRO A 342 5.16 -5.28 18.64
C PRO A 342 5.69 -3.85 18.43
N PRO A 343 4.86 -2.91 17.99
CA PRO A 343 5.28 -1.52 17.94
C PRO A 343 5.74 -1.16 19.36
N GLY A 344 6.83 -0.40 19.52
CA GLY A 344 7.41 -0.06 20.84
C GLY A 344 6.48 0.68 21.81
N ASN A 345 5.19 0.80 21.49
CA ASN A 345 4.13 1.26 22.36
C ASN A 345 3.29 0.05 22.83
N GLN A 346 3.44 -0.29 24.10
CA GLN A 346 2.67 -1.33 24.77
C GLN A 346 1.29 -0.79 25.13
N SER A 347 0.22 -1.51 24.78
CA SER A 347 -1.12 -1.16 25.25
C SER A 347 -1.15 -1.21 26.78
N PRO A 348 -1.78 -0.24 27.46
CA PRO A 348 -1.90 -0.26 28.92
C PRO A 348 -2.71 -1.50 29.35
N PRO A 349 -2.46 -2.05 30.55
CA PRO A 349 -3.31 -3.09 31.12
C PRO A 349 -4.75 -2.60 31.28
N GLU A 350 -5.71 -3.47 30.92
CA GLU A 350 -7.14 -3.22 31.11
C GLU A 350 -7.64 -3.95 32.36
N ASN A 351 -8.83 -3.57 32.84
CA ASN A 351 -9.53 -4.23 33.94
C ASN A 351 -8.71 -4.38 35.22
N ILE A 352 -8.07 -3.29 35.67
CA ILE A 352 -7.36 -3.27 36.95
C ILE A 352 -8.38 -3.38 38.09
N VAL A 353 -8.36 -4.51 38.80
CA VAL A 353 -9.21 -4.82 39.96
C VAL A 353 -8.37 -4.81 41.23
N ILE A 354 -8.88 -4.17 42.27
CA ILE A 354 -8.30 -4.15 43.61
C ILE A 354 -9.25 -4.89 44.55
N SER A 355 -8.71 -5.87 45.28
CA SER A 355 -9.43 -6.68 46.27
C SER A 355 -8.58 -6.84 47.54
N SER A 356 -9.16 -7.34 48.63
CA SER A 356 -8.41 -7.71 49.83
C SER A 356 -8.74 -9.14 50.26
N PHE A 357 -7.80 -9.79 50.92
CA PHE A 357 -7.99 -11.08 51.57
C PHE A 357 -7.15 -11.14 52.85
N SER A 358 -7.57 -11.94 53.84
CA SER A 358 -6.81 -12.12 55.08
C SER A 358 -5.87 -13.31 54.99
N VAL A 359 -4.64 -13.13 55.49
CA VAL A 359 -3.64 -14.18 55.61
C VAL A 359 -3.22 -14.26 57.07
N VAL A 360 -3.28 -15.46 57.66
CA VAL A 360 -2.79 -15.67 59.03
C VAL A 360 -1.29 -15.93 58.99
N GLN A 361 -0.51 -15.03 59.56
CA GLN A 361 0.93 -15.18 59.77
C GLN A 361 1.24 -15.09 61.27
N GLN A 362 1.91 -16.11 61.82
CA GLN A 362 2.32 -16.15 63.24
C GLN A 362 1.17 -15.86 64.23
N ASN A 363 0.00 -16.49 64.05
CA ASN A 363 -1.23 -16.28 64.83
C ASN A 363 -1.84 -14.87 64.78
N ILE A 364 -1.42 -14.02 63.83
CA ILE A 364 -2.00 -12.69 63.58
C ILE A 364 -2.63 -12.71 62.18
N SER A 365 -3.88 -12.24 62.08
CA SER A 365 -4.56 -12.05 60.79
C SER A 365 -4.08 -10.75 60.16
N VAL A 366 -3.38 -10.85 59.04
CA VAL A 366 -2.90 -9.71 58.24
C VAL A 366 -3.82 -9.55 57.04
N GLU A 367 -4.42 -8.37 56.88
CA GLU A 367 -5.18 -8.05 55.68
C GLU A 367 -4.22 -7.68 54.55
N THR A 368 -4.34 -8.34 53.41
CA THR A 368 -3.46 -8.19 52.25
C THR A 368 -4.27 -7.66 51.08
N MET A 369 -3.80 -6.57 50.46
CA MET A 369 -4.38 -6.06 49.22
C MET A 369 -3.85 -6.85 48.04
N ARG A 370 -4.75 -7.29 47.15
CA ARG A 370 -4.42 -7.89 45.85
C ARG A 370 -4.86 -6.97 44.73
N VAL A 371 -3.93 -6.68 43.82
CA VAL A 371 -4.21 -5.98 42.58
C VAL A 371 -4.01 -6.95 41.41
N SER A 372 -4.97 -7.04 40.50
CA SER A 372 -4.90 -7.87 39.30
C SER A 372 -5.44 -7.14 38.07
N TRP A 373 -5.01 -7.55 36.88
CA TRP A 373 -5.43 -6.98 35.60
C TRP A 373 -5.44 -8.03 34.49
N ASP A 374 -6.01 -7.70 33.34
CA ASP A 374 -5.99 -8.57 32.17
C ASP A 374 -4.65 -8.48 31.44
N GLN A 375 -4.22 -9.59 30.82
CA GLN A 375 -2.95 -9.61 30.09
C GLN A 375 -2.99 -8.66 28.89
N ALA A 376 -2.25 -7.56 28.98
CA ALA A 376 -2.05 -6.66 27.85
C ALA A 376 -1.38 -7.38 26.65
N GLN A 377 -1.90 -7.16 25.45
CA GLN A 377 -1.42 -7.81 24.22
C GLN A 377 0.09 -7.59 24.04
N ASN A 378 0.84 -8.67 23.78
CA ASN A 378 2.30 -8.67 23.59
C ASN A 378 3.15 -8.23 24.81
N ALA A 379 2.55 -8.02 25.99
CA ALA A 379 3.31 -7.72 27.21
C ALA A 379 4.06 -8.94 27.73
N ILE A 380 5.37 -8.79 27.93
CA ILE A 380 6.25 -9.83 28.50
C ILE A 380 6.51 -9.64 30.00
N ALA A 381 6.23 -8.43 30.52
CA ALA A 381 6.38 -8.08 31.93
C ALA A 381 5.59 -6.81 32.25
N TYR A 382 5.27 -6.63 33.52
CA TYR A 382 4.57 -5.49 34.08
C TYR A 382 5.41 -4.80 35.15
N GLU A 383 5.33 -3.48 35.18
CA GLU A 383 5.85 -2.64 36.25
C GLU A 383 4.67 -1.95 36.91
N ALA A 384 4.61 -2.00 38.24
CA ALA A 384 3.50 -1.42 39.00
C ALA A 384 4.04 -0.59 40.16
N GLN A 385 3.26 0.42 40.54
CA GLN A 385 3.49 1.22 41.73
C GLN A 385 2.20 1.25 42.53
N TRP A 386 2.32 1.26 43.86
CA TRP A 386 1.18 1.47 44.76
C TRP A 386 1.51 2.55 45.77
N ARG A 387 0.49 3.23 46.29
CA ARG A 387 0.65 4.17 47.41
C ARG A 387 -0.54 4.05 48.35
N ARG A 388 -0.31 4.35 49.62
CA ARG A 388 -1.37 4.47 50.63
C ARG A 388 -1.66 5.94 50.88
N ASN A 389 -2.90 6.38 50.64
CA ASN A 389 -3.33 7.77 50.79
C ASN A 389 -2.39 8.74 50.02
N ASP A 390 -1.95 9.81 50.67
CA ASP A 390 -1.02 10.81 50.11
C ASP A 390 0.46 10.46 50.33
N GLY A 391 0.77 9.20 50.61
CA GLY A 391 2.13 8.71 50.75
C GLY A 391 2.90 8.64 49.41
N ASN A 392 4.18 8.31 49.52
CA ASN A 392 5.04 8.08 48.36
C ASN A 392 4.64 6.81 47.59
N TRP A 393 4.82 6.84 46.28
CA TRP A 393 4.70 5.65 45.43
C TRP A 393 5.79 4.63 45.76
N VAL A 394 5.38 3.39 45.98
CA VAL A 394 6.24 2.23 46.25
C VAL A 394 6.25 1.34 45.01
N ASN A 395 7.45 1.05 44.50
CA ASN A 395 7.63 0.20 43.33
C ASN A 395 7.41 -1.27 43.68
N VAL A 396 6.67 -1.97 42.82
CA VAL A 396 6.58 -3.43 42.82
C VAL A 396 7.67 -3.97 41.89
N PRO A 397 8.38 -5.05 42.26
CA PRO A 397 9.34 -5.70 41.36
C PRO A 397 8.69 -6.06 40.03
N ARG A 398 9.41 -5.79 38.94
CA ARG A 398 8.98 -6.17 37.59
C ARG A 398 8.71 -7.68 37.52
N SER A 399 7.53 -8.05 37.06
CA SER A 399 7.07 -9.45 37.01
C SER A 399 6.35 -9.75 35.71
N SER A 400 6.36 -11.01 35.26
CA SER A 400 5.53 -11.49 34.14
C SER A 400 4.10 -11.84 34.58
N THR A 401 3.79 -11.78 35.88
CA THR A 401 2.46 -12.05 36.42
C THR A 401 1.53 -10.85 36.26
N THR A 402 0.23 -11.10 36.09
CA THR A 402 -0.81 -10.07 35.96
C THR A 402 -1.43 -9.66 37.30
N SER A 403 -0.67 -9.82 38.39
CA SER A 403 -1.10 -9.45 39.74
C SER A 403 0.08 -9.23 40.69
N PHE A 404 -0.15 -8.45 41.76
CA PHE A 404 0.74 -8.36 42.92
C PHE A 404 -0.04 -8.20 44.22
N ASP A 405 0.61 -8.60 45.32
CA ASP A 405 0.05 -8.53 46.68
C ASP A 405 0.84 -7.52 47.53
N VAL A 406 0.12 -6.78 48.37
CA VAL A 406 0.68 -5.83 49.34
C VAL A 406 0.15 -6.17 50.73
N PRO A 407 0.98 -6.76 51.62
CA PRO A 407 0.61 -6.99 53.01
C PRO A 407 0.36 -5.65 53.74
N GLY A 408 -0.69 -5.62 54.56
CA GLY A 408 -1.15 -4.43 55.30
C GLY A 408 -0.43 -4.12 56.60
#